data_AF-A0A496UNA4-F1
#
_entry.id   AF-A0A496UNA4-F1
#
_cell.length_a   1.000
_cell.length_b   1.000
_cell.length_c   1.000
_cell.angle_alpha   90.00
_cell.angle_beta   90.00
_cell.angle_gamma   90.00
#
_symmetry.space_group_name_H-M   'P 1'
#
loop_
_entity.id
_entity.type
_entity.pdbx_description
1 polymer ?
#
loop_
_entity_poly.entity_id
_entity_poly.type
_entity_poly.pdbx_seq_one_letter_code
_entity_poly.pdbx_strand_id
1 'polypeptide(L)'
;MRIYLNVMIPLMIALITLTSCDEPDSYSAISDNMKSELREWAGILARYWILPPGDSLSPGKPEDTELLSLIQSCESNPEAWAYLYSCIADTIATLEPPLPACQQ
;
A
#
# COMPACT_ATOMS: atom_id res chain seq x y z
N MET A 1 38.91 13.12 22.29
CA MET A 1 37.91 12.01 22.22
C MET A 1 36.48 12.59 22.30
N ARG A 2 36.07 13.38 21.30
CA ARG A 2 34.76 14.08 21.27
C ARG A 2 34.08 14.05 19.89
N ILE A 3 34.74 13.47 18.89
CA ILE A 3 34.30 13.47 17.49
C ILE A 3 33.43 12.25 17.17
N TYR A 4 33.65 11.11 17.84
CA TYR A 4 32.87 9.90 17.64
C TYR A 4 31.42 9.97 18.13
N LEU A 5 31.10 10.91 19.04
CA LEU A 5 29.75 11.04 19.60
C LEU A 5 28.78 11.73 18.62
N ASN A 6 29.28 12.62 17.75
CA ASN A 6 28.44 13.40 16.84
C ASN A 6 28.09 12.66 15.53
N VAL A 7 28.80 11.57 15.20
CA VAL A 7 28.54 10.76 13.99
C VAL A 7 27.64 9.56 14.29
N MET A 8 27.61 9.09 15.55
CA MET A 8 26.77 7.96 15.97
C MET A 8 25.27 8.28 15.95
N ILE A 9 24.88 9.52 16.23
CA ILE A 9 23.47 9.94 16.30
C ILE A 9 22.78 9.90 14.92
N PRO A 10 23.32 10.51 13.85
CA PRO A 10 22.67 10.42 12.53
C PRO A 10 22.70 9.01 11.94
N LEU A 11 23.72 8.20 12.27
CA LEU A 11 23.80 6.81 11.83
C LEU A 11 22.70 5.95 12.48
N MET A 12 22.44 6.14 13.77
CA MET A 12 21.34 5.47 14.49
C MET A 12 19.95 5.86 13.94
N ILE A 13 19.73 7.12 13.58
CA ILE A 13 18.45 7.56 12.97
C ILE A 13 18.25 6.94 11.58
N ALA A 14 19.32 6.82 10.78
CA ALA A 14 19.27 6.16 9.48
C ALA A 14 19.02 4.64 9.58
N LEU A 15 19.47 4.00 10.67
CA LEU A 15 19.23 2.58 10.95
C LEU A 15 17.78 2.29 11.38
N ILE A 16 17.14 3.19 12.13
CA ILE A 16 15.74 3.02 12.57
C ILE A 16 14.76 3.15 11.39
N THR A 17 15.11 3.89 10.34
CA THR A 17 14.28 3.99 9.13
C THR A 17 14.37 2.77 8.21
N LEU A 18 15.31 1.84 8.45
CA LEU A 18 15.52 0.64 7.62
C LEU A 18 14.90 -0.63 8.21
N THR A 19 14.34 -0.57 9.43
CA THR A 19 13.73 -1.73 10.11
C THR A 19 12.21 -1.66 10.18
N SER A 20 11.55 -0.90 9.31
CA SER A 20 10.15 -1.16 8.96
C SER A 20 10.06 -2.45 8.12
N CYS A 21 10.61 -3.53 8.65
CA CYS A 21 10.26 -4.87 8.24
C CYS A 21 8.84 -5.09 8.77
N ASP A 22 7.91 -5.49 7.91
CA ASP A 22 6.58 -5.97 8.29
C ASP A 22 6.70 -6.87 9.52
N GLU A 23 6.38 -6.31 10.68
CA GLU A 23 6.34 -7.02 11.94
C GLU A 23 5.07 -7.90 11.92
N PRO A 24 5.13 -9.16 12.41
CA PRO A 24 3.91 -9.89 12.69
C PRO A 24 3.05 -9.01 13.63
N ASP A 25 1.82 -8.71 13.20
CA ASP A 25 0.89 -7.73 13.80
C ASP A 25 0.97 -6.27 13.31
N SER A 26 1.65 -5.96 12.19
CA SER A 26 1.80 -4.60 11.61
C SER A 26 0.51 -3.82 11.32
N TYR A 27 -0.65 -4.46 11.48
CA TYR A 27 -1.98 -3.86 11.24
C TYR A 27 -3.01 -4.34 12.28
N SER A 28 -2.57 -4.61 13.50
CA SER A 28 -3.43 -5.12 14.59
C SER A 28 -4.47 -4.11 15.07
N ALA A 29 -4.28 -2.81 14.84
CA ALA A 29 -5.26 -1.78 15.19
C ALA A 29 -6.45 -1.73 14.21
N ILE A 30 -6.37 -2.45 13.08
CA ILE A 30 -7.44 -2.52 12.08
C ILE A 30 -8.30 -3.76 12.34
N SER A 31 -9.62 -3.56 12.45
CA SER A 31 -10.57 -4.66 12.57
C SER A 31 -10.59 -5.56 11.32
N ASP A 32 -10.93 -6.83 11.49
CA ASP A 32 -10.97 -7.79 10.36
C ASP A 32 -11.98 -7.40 9.28
N ASN A 33 -13.11 -6.79 9.66
CA ASN A 33 -14.09 -6.29 8.70
C ASN A 33 -13.47 -5.21 7.80
N MET A 34 -12.81 -4.22 8.42
CA MET A 34 -12.12 -3.16 7.70
C MET A 34 -10.96 -3.71 6.86
N LYS A 35 -10.21 -4.72 7.34
CA LYS A 35 -9.18 -5.40 6.54
C LYS A 35 -9.75 -6.05 5.28
N SER A 36 -10.95 -6.63 5.37
CA SER A 36 -11.63 -7.22 4.21
C SER A 36 -12.04 -6.15 3.21
N GLU A 37 -12.68 -5.08 3.68
CA GLU A 37 -13.11 -3.95 2.85
C GLU A 37 -11.92 -3.28 2.14
N LEU A 38 -10.81 -3.04 2.86
CA LEU A 38 -9.61 -2.44 2.28
C LEU A 38 -8.93 -3.35 1.26
N ARG A 39 -8.95 -4.68 1.45
CA ARG A 39 -8.43 -5.63 0.44
C ARG A 39 -9.26 -5.61 -0.83
N GLU A 40 -10.58 -5.51 -0.71
CA GLU A 40 -11.47 -5.40 -1.87
C GLU A 40 -11.20 -4.11 -2.64
N TRP A 41 -11.15 -2.98 -1.93
CA TRP A 41 -10.78 -1.69 -2.51
C TRP A 41 -9.41 -1.70 -3.16
N ALA A 42 -8.41 -2.29 -2.52
CA ALA A 42 -7.09 -2.47 -3.11
C ALA A 42 -7.15 -3.21 -4.44
N GLY A 43 -7.93 -4.28 -4.51
CA GLY A 43 -8.15 -5.05 -5.74
C GLY A 43 -8.80 -4.22 -6.86
N ILE A 44 -9.81 -3.43 -6.52
CA ILE A 44 -10.50 -2.53 -7.47
C ILE A 44 -9.52 -1.47 -8.00
N LEU A 45 -8.83 -0.77 -7.11
CA LEU A 45 -7.93 0.32 -7.45
C LEU A 45 -6.73 -0.16 -8.27
N ALA A 46 -6.08 -1.25 -7.83
CA ALA A 46 -4.94 -1.83 -8.53
C ALA A 46 -5.29 -2.23 -9.97
N ARG A 47 -6.41 -2.94 -10.17
CA ARG A 47 -6.85 -3.34 -11.51
C ARG A 47 -7.28 -2.15 -12.36
N TYR A 48 -8.01 -1.19 -11.79
CA TYR A 48 -8.42 0.01 -12.52
C TYR A 48 -7.21 0.81 -13.05
N TRP A 49 -6.13 0.91 -12.26
CA TRP A 49 -4.95 1.70 -12.64
C TRP A 49 -4.02 0.98 -13.62
N ILE A 50 -3.98 -0.35 -13.60
CA ILE A 50 -3.02 -1.12 -14.40
C ILE A 50 -3.63 -1.68 -15.67
N LEU A 51 -4.88 -2.14 -15.63
CA LEU A 51 -5.47 -2.79 -16.78
C LEU A 51 -5.87 -1.76 -17.85
N PRO A 52 -5.61 -2.06 -19.13
CA PRO A 52 -5.98 -1.16 -20.21
C PRO A 52 -7.52 -1.05 -20.32
N PRO A 53 -8.04 0.12 -20.70
CA PRO A 53 -9.46 0.28 -20.97
C PRO A 53 -9.95 -0.74 -22.01
N GLY A 54 -11.01 -1.48 -21.65
CA GLY A 54 -11.58 -2.55 -22.51
C GLY A 54 -11.10 -3.96 -22.19
N ASP A 55 -10.15 -4.14 -21.26
CA ASP A 55 -9.91 -5.44 -20.65
C ASP A 55 -11.16 -5.89 -19.87
N SER A 56 -11.60 -7.14 -20.09
CA SER A 56 -12.73 -7.73 -19.37
C SER A 56 -12.57 -7.74 -17.85
N LEU A 57 -11.33 -7.72 -17.37
CA LEU A 57 -10.98 -7.72 -15.95
C LEU A 57 -10.83 -6.30 -15.38
N SER A 58 -10.84 -5.27 -16.24
CA SER A 58 -10.80 -3.87 -15.80
C SER A 58 -12.13 -3.52 -15.13
N PRO A 59 -12.15 -3.20 -13.83
CA PRO A 59 -13.34 -2.64 -13.23
C PRO A 59 -13.65 -1.27 -13.85
N GLY A 60 -14.89 -0.82 -13.68
CA GLY A 60 -15.25 0.57 -13.96
C GLY A 60 -14.48 1.53 -13.07
N LYS A 61 -14.35 2.79 -13.49
CA LYS A 61 -13.82 3.84 -12.62
C LYS A 61 -14.71 3.94 -11.37
N PRO A 62 -14.15 3.84 -10.15
CA PRO A 62 -14.91 4.11 -8.93
C PRO A 62 -15.52 5.52 -8.95
N GLU A 63 -16.74 5.65 -8.43
CA GLU A 63 -17.38 6.96 -8.31
C GLU A 63 -16.64 7.83 -7.28
N ASP A 64 -16.66 9.15 -7.48
CA ASP A 64 -15.96 10.08 -6.59
C ASP A 64 -16.53 10.01 -5.15
N THR A 65 -17.81 9.66 -5.00
CA THR A 65 -18.50 9.42 -3.71
C THR A 65 -17.97 8.17 -2.99
N GLU A 66 -17.70 7.10 -3.73
CA GLU A 66 -17.14 5.87 -3.18
C GLU A 66 -15.69 6.09 -2.72
N LEU A 67 -14.89 6.80 -3.53
CA LEU A 67 -13.53 7.18 -3.16
C LEU A 67 -13.51 8.07 -1.92
N LEU A 68 -14.44 9.02 -1.81
CA LEU A 68 -14.55 9.86 -0.62
C LEU A 68 -14.88 9.04 0.63
N SER A 69 -15.78 8.05 0.51
CA SER A 69 -16.11 7.13 1.61
C SER A 69 -14.89 6.31 2.06
N LEU A 70 -14.10 5.81 1.11
CA LEU A 70 -12.84 5.10 1.41
C LEU A 70 -11.82 6.01 2.09
N ILE A 71 -11.68 7.27 1.65
CA ILE A 71 -10.77 8.23 2.28
C ILE A 71 -11.20 8.49 3.73
N GLN A 72 -12.51 8.70 3.96
CA GLN A 72 -13.06 8.93 5.29
C GLN A 72 -12.88 7.72 6.22
N SER A 73 -13.01 6.49 5.70
CA SER A 73 -12.79 5.29 6.51
C SER A 73 -11.33 5.17 6.98
N CYS A 74 -10.38 5.70 6.21
CA CYS A 74 -8.95 5.68 6.55
C CYS A 74 -8.47 6.94 7.31
N GLU A 75 -9.21 8.05 7.27
CA GLU A 75 -8.78 9.38 7.76
C GLU A 75 -8.31 9.36 9.22
N SER A 76 -9.00 8.60 10.06
CA SER A 76 -8.71 8.52 11.51
C SER A 76 -7.67 7.46 11.88
N ASN A 77 -7.21 6.64 10.92
CA ASN A 77 -6.32 5.52 11.19
C ASN A 77 -5.19 5.42 10.13
N PRO A 78 -3.99 5.94 10.43
CA PRO A 78 -2.84 5.83 9.53
C PRO A 78 -2.45 4.39 9.15
N GLU A 79 -2.69 3.41 10.03
CA GLU A 79 -2.43 2.00 9.70
C GLU A 79 -3.36 1.51 8.58
N ALA A 80 -4.60 2.02 8.50
CA ALA A 80 -5.52 1.68 7.42
C ALA A 80 -4.98 2.11 6.05
N TRP A 81 -4.35 3.30 5.98
CA TRP A 81 -3.65 3.74 4.77
C TRP A 81 -2.48 2.83 4.42
N ALA A 82 -1.62 2.53 5.40
CA ALA A 82 -0.46 1.66 5.17
C ALA A 82 -0.90 0.27 4.69
N TYR A 83 -1.94 -0.29 5.30
CA TYR A 83 -2.51 -1.58 4.93
C TYR A 83 -3.12 -1.57 3.53
N LEU A 84 -3.90 -0.54 3.19
CA LEU A 84 -4.49 -0.38 1.86
C LEU A 84 -3.38 -0.31 0.79
N TYR A 85 -2.33 0.48 1.01
CA TYR A 85 -1.21 0.59 0.09
C TYR A 85 -0.43 -0.72 -0.06
N SER A 86 -0.21 -1.44 1.04
CA SER A 86 0.41 -2.78 0.99
C SER A 86 -0.44 -3.73 0.14
N CYS A 87 -1.75 -3.79 0.37
CA CYS A 87 -2.65 -4.64 -0.40
C CYS A 87 -2.68 -4.27 -1.89
N ILE A 88 -2.60 -2.97 -2.22
CA ILE A 88 -2.50 -2.50 -3.61
C ILE A 88 -1.18 -3.01 -4.21
N ALA A 89 -0.05 -2.80 -3.55
CA ALA A 89 1.25 -3.25 -4.02
C ALA A 89 1.29 -4.77 -4.25
N ASP A 90 0.75 -5.56 -3.31
CA ASP A 90 0.64 -7.01 -3.44
C ASP A 90 -0.23 -7.40 -4.63
N THR A 91 -1.40 -6.75 -4.79
CA THR A 91 -2.28 -7.03 -5.94
C THR A 91 -1.55 -6.74 -7.24
N ILE A 92 -0.90 -5.59 -7.36
CA ILE A 92 -0.13 -5.20 -8.53
C ILE A 92 0.97 -6.22 -8.83
N ALA A 93 1.70 -6.68 -7.81
CA ALA A 93 2.76 -7.67 -7.95
C ALA A 93 2.27 -9.04 -8.44
N THR A 94 1.00 -9.38 -8.19
CA THR A 94 0.38 -10.63 -8.67
C THR A 94 -0.20 -10.54 -10.08
N LEU A 95 -0.42 -9.34 -10.62
CA LEU A 95 -0.93 -9.17 -11.97
C LEU A 95 0.19 -9.45 -12.99
N GLU A 96 -0.17 -10.11 -14.09
CA GLU A 96 0.77 -10.31 -15.19
C GLU A 96 1.17 -8.95 -15.78
N PRO A 97 2.46 -8.72 -16.08
CA PRO A 97 2.90 -7.47 -16.68
C PRO A 97 2.25 -7.26 -18.06
N PRO A 98 1.84 -6.02 -18.40
CA PRO A 98 1.23 -5.75 -19.69
C PRO A 98 2.19 -6.08 -20.84
N LEU A 99 1.65 -6.70 -21.89
CA LEU A 99 2.44 -7.05 -23.08
C LEU A 99 2.76 -5.81 -23.94
N PRO A 100 3.93 -5.77 -24.60
CA PRO A 100 5.00 -6.76 -24.49
C PRO A 100 5.73 -6.61 -23.15
N ALA A 101 5.89 -7.73 -22.43
CA ALA A 101 6.78 -7.79 -21.28
C ALA A 101 8.14 -7.26 -21.74
N CYS A 102 8.73 -6.33 -20.96
CA CYS A 102 10.00 -5.70 -21.30
C CYS A 102 10.98 -6.77 -21.80
N GLN A 103 11.34 -6.69 -23.08
CA GLN A 103 12.33 -7.60 -23.66
C GLN A 103 13.65 -7.36 -22.93
N GLN A 104 14.16 -8.39 -22.27
CA GLN A 104 15.49 -8.37 -21.63
C GLN A 104 16.59 -8.24 -22.66
#